data_AF-A0AAU5LBK4-F1
#
_entry.id   AF-A0AAU5LBK4-F1
#
_cell.length_a   1.000
_cell.length_b   1.000
_cell.length_c   1.000
_cell.angle_alpha   90.00
_cell.angle_beta   90.00
_cell.angle_gamma   90.00
#
_symmetry.space_group_name_H-M   'P 1'
#
loop_
_entity.id
_entity.type
_entity.pdbx_description
1 polymer ?
#
loop_
_entity_poly.entity_id
_entity_poly.type
_entity_poly.pdbx_seq_one_letter_code
_entity_poly.pdbx_strand_id
1 'polypeptide(L)' 'MTGLLPADDAVHSEWSWDALAGSMAATCARAVEVGLPALAFTEHADFTPWTLPPDADLPAEWR' A
#
# COMPACT_ATOMS: atom_id res chain seq x y z
N MET A 1 -6.59 -30.55 -2.21
CA MET A 1 -5.59 -29.76 -1.48
C MET A 1 -6.13 -28.35 -1.33
N THR A 2 -6.66 -27.99 -0.17
CA THR A 2 -6.91 -26.57 0.15
C THR A 2 -5.56 -25.97 0.50
N GLY A 3 -4.83 -25.51 -0.52
CA GLY A 3 -3.50 -24.92 -0.35
C GLY A 3 -3.60 -23.56 0.31
N LEU A 4 -2.74 -23.31 1.29
CA LEU A 4 -2.54 -21.99 1.88
C LEU A 4 -2.30 -20.96 0.76
N LEU A 5 -2.85 -19.76 0.89
CA LEU A 5 -2.50 -18.66 -0.01
C LEU A 5 -0.98 -18.39 0.08
N PRO A 6 -0.32 -17.97 -1.01
CA PRO A 6 1.07 -17.52 -0.94
C PRO A 6 1.17 -16.25 -0.08
N ALA A 7 2.37 -15.91 0.38
CA ALA A 7 2.62 -14.60 0.97
C ALA A 7 2.36 -13.49 -0.06
N ASP A 8 1.95 -12.31 0.40
CA ASP A 8 1.84 -11.11 -0.42
C ASP A 8 3.07 -10.23 -0.20
N ASP A 9 3.95 -10.17 -1.21
CA ASP A 9 5.28 -9.58 -1.08
C ASP A 9 5.35 -8.13 -1.61
N ALA A 10 4.22 -7.54 -2.01
CA ALA A 10 4.17 -6.18 -2.59
C ALA A 10 2.90 -5.43 -2.15
N VAL A 11 2.90 -4.95 -0.91
CA VAL A 11 1.76 -4.27 -0.29
C VAL A 11 2.14 -2.84 0.07
N HIS A 12 1.27 -1.87 -0.18
CA HIS A 12 1.45 -0.48 0.25
C HIS A 12 0.48 -0.15 1.39
N SER A 13 0.92 0.69 2.33
CA SER A 13 0.12 1.14 3.48
C SER A 13 -0.16 2.65 3.41
N GLU A 14 -0.73 3.22 4.47
CA GLU A 14 -0.94 4.66 4.61
C GLU A 14 0.34 5.50 4.51
N TRP A 15 1.52 4.85 4.55
CA TRP A 15 2.82 5.50 4.41
C TRP A 15 3.31 5.61 2.95
N SER A 16 2.65 4.96 2.00
CA SER A 16 2.94 5.11 0.58
C SER A 16 2.10 6.23 -0.03
N TRP A 17 2.68 6.96 -0.99
CA TRP A 17 1.97 8.06 -1.66
C TRP A 17 0.77 7.59 -2.51
N ASP A 18 0.70 6.32 -2.91
CA ASP A 18 -0.43 5.76 -3.70
C ASP A 18 -1.52 5.09 -2.86
N ALA A 19 -1.39 5.08 -1.53
CA ALA A 19 -2.28 4.34 -0.64
C ALA A 19 -2.76 5.20 0.54
N LEU A 20 -3.21 6.45 0.29
CA LEU A 20 -3.63 7.38 1.35
C LEU A 20 -4.79 6.86 2.21
N ALA A 21 -5.70 6.09 1.61
CA ALA A 21 -6.80 5.44 2.34
C ALA A 21 -6.40 4.08 2.94
N GLY A 22 -5.12 3.70 2.82
CA GLY A 22 -4.57 2.47 3.35
C GLY A 22 -4.58 2.43 4.88
N SER A 23 -4.37 1.23 5.43
CA SER A 23 -4.11 1.03 6.85
C SER A 23 -3.33 -0.25 7.05
N MET A 24 -2.08 -0.14 7.52
CA MET A 24 -1.21 -1.27 7.80
C MET A 24 -1.89 -2.24 8.77
N ALA A 25 -2.50 -1.70 9.84
CA ALA A 25 -3.18 -2.50 10.85
C ALA A 25 -4.41 -3.23 10.28
N ALA A 26 -5.26 -2.55 9.50
CA ALA A 26 -6.44 -3.17 8.90
C ALA A 26 -6.04 -4.22 7.84
N THR A 27 -4.99 -3.96 7.06
CA THR A 27 -4.45 -4.91 6.08
C THR A 27 -3.89 -6.16 6.77
N CYS A 28 -3.14 -6.01 7.87
CA CYS A 28 -2.70 -7.14 8.68
C CYS A 28 -3.86 -7.95 9.26
N ALA A 29 -4.89 -7.29 9.79
CA ALA A 29 -6.09 -7.97 10.29
C ALA A 29 -6.77 -8.76 9.18
N ARG A 30 -6.91 -8.16 7.99
CA ARG A 30 -7.49 -8.81 6.82
C ARG A 30 -6.66 -10.02 6.36
N ALA A 31 -5.34 -9.92 6.38
CA ALA A 31 -4.45 -11.02 6.01
C ALA A 31 -4.66 -12.26 6.88
N VAL A 32 -4.86 -12.07 8.19
CA VAL A 32 -5.22 -13.17 9.10
C VAL A 32 -6.58 -13.77 8.74
N GLU A 33 -7.60 -12.94 8.47
CA GLU A 33 -8.94 -13.42 8.11
C GLU A 33 -8.96 -14.27 6.85
N VAL A 34 -8.15 -13.92 5.84
CA VAL A 34 -8.09 -14.64 4.56
C VAL A 34 -7.08 -15.79 4.55
N GLY A 35 -6.28 -15.94 5.60
CA GLY A 35 -5.27 -16.98 5.71
C GLY A 35 -4.00 -16.74 4.88
N LEU A 36 -3.61 -15.47 4.69
CA LEU A 36 -2.29 -15.13 4.16
C LEU A 36 -1.22 -15.43 5.22
N PRO A 37 -0.13 -16.11 4.86
CA PRO A 37 0.91 -16.50 5.83
C PRO A 37 1.82 -15.33 6.24
N ALA A 38 1.97 -14.32 5.38
CA ALA A 38 2.81 -13.15 5.61
C ALA A 38 2.44 -12.01 4.63
N LEU A 39 2.85 -10.80 5.00
CA LEU A 39 2.83 -9.60 4.15
C LEU A 39 4.21 -8.96 4.15
N ALA A 40 4.67 -8.46 3.00
CA ALA A 40 5.77 -7.52 2.91
C ALA A 40 5.25 -6.15 2.45
N PHE A 41 5.39 -5.16 3.32
CA PHE A 41 5.07 -3.78 2.98
C PHE A 41 6.25 -3.15 2.22
N THR A 42 6.00 -2.68 1.01
CA THR A 42 6.99 -2.14 0.07
C THR A 42 6.62 -0.71 -0.32
N GLU A 43 6.64 0.19 0.66
CA GLU A 43 6.24 1.59 0.44
C GLU A 43 7.11 2.26 -0.63
N HIS A 44 6.54 3.22 -1.35
CA HIS A 44 7.33 4.03 -2.27
C HIS A 44 8.37 4.87 -1.53
N ALA A 45 9.62 4.70 -1.94
CA ALA A 45 10.75 5.54 -1.54
C ALA A 45 11.43 6.04 -2.82
N ASP A 46 10.80 7.02 -3.46
CA ASP A 46 11.29 7.52 -4.74
C ASP A 46 12.51 8.42 -4.54
N PHE A 47 13.67 7.94 -4.99
CA PHE A 47 14.92 8.71 -5.02
C PHE A 47 15.04 9.60 -6.25
N THR A 48 13.91 10.00 -6.84
CA THR A 48 13.81 10.85 -8.01
C THR A 48 12.81 11.99 -7.76
N PRO A 49 13.04 13.20 -8.30
CA PRO A 49 12.09 14.28 -8.15
C PRO A 49 10.75 13.94 -8.80
N TRP A 50 9.67 14.11 -8.03
CA TRP A 50 8.32 14.15 -8.57
C TRP A 50 8.04 15.54 -9.12
N THR A 51 7.68 15.62 -10.40
CA THR A 51 7.32 16.90 -11.05
C THR A 51 5.82 16.97 -11.19
N LEU A 52 5.21 17.91 -10.49
CA LEU A 52 3.80 18.26 -10.67
C LEU A 52 3.70 19.37 -11.71
N PRO A 53 2.88 19.22 -12.77
CA PRO A 53 2.62 20.31 -13.68
C PRO A 53 1.91 21.48 -12.93
N PRO A 54 2.11 22.74 -13.35
CA PRO A 54 1.57 23.91 -12.65
C PRO A 54 0.05 23.92 -12.47
N ASP A 55 -0.66 23.20 -13.34
CA ASP A 55 -2.11 23.05 -13.42
C ASP A 55 -2.59 21.65 -13.01
N ALA A 56 -1.75 20.88 -12.30
CA ALA A 56 -2.14 19.59 -11.78
C ALA A 56 -3.38 19.70 -10.87
N ASP A 57 -4.44 18.96 -11.22
CA ASP A 57 -5.56 18.75 -10.32
C ASP A 57 -5.14 17.70 -9.29
N LEU A 58 -4.93 18.14 -8.04
CA LEU A 58 -4.50 17.29 -6.96
C LEU A 58 -5.71 16.86 -6.13
N PRO A 59 -5.75 15.59 -5.68
CA PRO A 59 -6.72 15.16 -4.66
C PRO A 59 -6.68 16.11 -3.45
N ALA A 60 -7.83 16.38 -2.84
CA ALA A 60 -7.92 17.30 -1.71
C ALA A 60 -7.06 16.82 -0.53
N GLU A 61 -6.95 15.51 -0.37
CA GLU A 61 -6.11 14.83 0.59
C GLU A 61 -4.59 15.02 0.38
N TRP A 62 -4.16 15.58 -0.76
CA TRP A 62 -2.74 15.87 -1.07
C TRP A 62 -2.37 17.36 -0.95
N ARG A 63 -3.35 18.24 -0.69
CA ARG A 63 -3.10 19.67 -0.43
C ARG A 63 -2.64 19.90 1.01
#